data_AF-A0A8J9V129-F1
#
_entry.id   AF-A0A8J9V129-F1
#
_cell.length_a   1.000
_cell.length_b   1.000
_cell.length_c   1.000
_cell.angle_alpha   90.00
_cell.angle_beta   90.00
_cell.angle_gamma   90.00
#
_symmetry.space_group_name_H-M   'P 1'
#
loop_
_entity.id
_entity.type
_entity.pdbx_description
1 polymer ?
#
loop_
_entity_poly.entity_id
_entity_poly.type
_entity_poly.pdbx_seq_one_letter_code
_entity_poly.pdbx_strand_id
1 'polypeptide(L)'
;MQETVTNTNERKSLFSSFLEVLEAREKQAQADRQLQEEKYQRRTQRIYDFHDRQQRDAVELRRCLDYVSQHAHVLESVLRSAAGSGEVPLSAALVRQAAALQRCMAQCVANASRIRHLLTAAHQPQMDTMLAKMEAELSTWTSFLQRAVEATYNTEVVIDNLQNLVAEQKRCVREVSSSSVFTSLCGAGGAGGAGAEAAAGAEGAHSPAARRALAACSTPIARD
;
A
#
# COMPACT_ATOMS: atom_id res chain seq x y z
N MET A 1 41.96 -73.39 -20.63
CA MET A 1 41.53 -72.14 -21.31
C MET A 1 40.19 -71.59 -20.85
N GLN A 2 39.30 -72.37 -20.20
CA GLN A 2 38.00 -71.87 -19.72
C GLN A 2 38.11 -70.94 -18.49
N GLU A 3 39.01 -71.23 -17.54
CA GLU A 3 39.16 -70.44 -16.30
C GLU A 3 39.69 -69.00 -16.49
N THR A 4 40.48 -68.77 -17.54
CA THR A 4 41.01 -67.43 -17.86
C THR A 4 39.97 -66.54 -18.54
N VAL A 5 39.02 -67.15 -19.27
CA VAL A 5 37.91 -66.44 -19.93
C VAL A 5 36.81 -66.07 -18.93
N THR A 6 36.54 -66.93 -17.93
CA THR A 6 35.60 -66.60 -16.84
C THR A 6 36.14 -65.48 -15.96
N ASN A 7 37.43 -65.53 -15.58
CA ASN A 7 38.07 -64.47 -14.78
C ASN A 7 38.10 -63.10 -15.50
N THR A 8 38.30 -63.10 -16.82
CA THR A 8 38.28 -61.86 -17.62
C THR A 8 36.87 -61.30 -17.82
N ASN A 9 35.84 -62.14 -17.91
CA ASN A 9 34.45 -61.68 -17.95
C ASN A 9 33.95 -61.15 -16.61
N GLU A 10 34.31 -61.79 -15.50
CA GLU A 10 33.99 -61.30 -14.15
C GLU A 10 34.63 -59.94 -13.89
N ARG A 11 35.90 -59.76 -14.27
CA ARG A 11 36.56 -58.45 -14.18
C ARG A 11 35.84 -57.38 -15.01
N LYS A 12 35.48 -57.67 -16.27
CA LYS A 12 34.74 -56.73 -17.12
C LYS A 12 33.37 -56.36 -16.52
N SER A 13 32.68 -57.33 -15.94
CA SER A 13 31.41 -57.12 -15.22
C SER A 13 31.58 -56.19 -14.01
N LEU A 14 32.61 -56.41 -13.20
CA LEU A 14 32.92 -55.55 -12.05
C LEU A 14 33.29 -54.12 -12.46
N PHE A 15 34.05 -53.95 -13.56
CA PHE A 15 34.35 -52.64 -14.11
C PHE A 15 33.10 -51.91 -14.63
N SER A 16 32.18 -52.62 -15.31
CA SER A 16 30.90 -52.06 -15.75
C SER A 16 30.05 -51.61 -14.56
N SER A 17 29.90 -52.48 -13.56
CA SER A 17 29.21 -52.17 -12.30
C SER A 17 29.81 -50.95 -11.59
N PHE A 18 31.14 -50.84 -11.55
CA PHE A 18 31.80 -49.70 -10.92
C PHE A 18 31.55 -48.38 -11.69
N LEU A 19 31.58 -48.42 -13.02
CA LEU A 19 31.24 -47.27 -13.86
C LEU A 19 29.78 -46.84 -13.70
N GLU A 20 28.85 -47.79 -13.64
CA GLU A 20 27.44 -47.52 -13.38
C GLU A 20 27.22 -46.85 -12.01
N VAL A 21 27.93 -47.30 -10.97
CA VAL A 21 27.88 -46.67 -9.63
C VAL A 21 28.45 -45.25 -9.67
N LEU A 22 29.54 -45.01 -10.39
CA LEU A 22 30.10 -43.67 -10.56
C LEU A 22 29.13 -42.74 -11.30
N GLU A 23 28.53 -43.22 -12.40
CA GLU A 23 27.56 -42.46 -13.18
C GLU A 23 26.29 -42.16 -12.35
N ALA A 24 25.81 -43.13 -11.58
CA ALA A 24 24.69 -42.94 -10.65
C ALA A 24 25.02 -41.90 -9.56
N ARG A 25 26.24 -41.94 -9.01
CA ARG A 25 26.70 -40.96 -8.02
C ARG A 25 26.83 -39.55 -8.61
N GLU A 26 27.30 -39.44 -9.85
CA GLU A 26 27.38 -38.17 -10.56
C GLU A 26 25.98 -37.60 -10.87
N LYS A 27 25.07 -38.43 -11.37
CA LYS A 27 23.65 -38.05 -11.59
C LYS A 27 22.98 -37.61 -10.28
N GLN A 28 23.23 -38.33 -9.19
CA GLN A 28 22.73 -37.96 -7.87
C GLN A 28 23.29 -36.59 -7.43
N ALA A 29 24.58 -36.35 -7.60
CA ALA A 29 25.20 -35.06 -7.27
C ALA A 29 24.65 -33.90 -8.11
N GLN A 30 24.36 -34.14 -9.40
CA GLN A 30 23.73 -33.15 -10.26
C GLN A 30 22.28 -32.86 -9.84
N ALA A 31 21.50 -33.89 -9.52
CA ALA A 31 20.14 -33.73 -9.01
C ALA A 31 20.11 -32.97 -7.68
N ASP A 32 21.04 -33.26 -6.76
CA ASP A 32 21.14 -32.56 -5.48
C ASP A 32 21.49 -31.07 -5.68
N ARG A 33 22.36 -30.73 -6.64
CA ARG A 33 22.66 -29.34 -7.00
C ARG A 33 21.44 -28.61 -7.57
N GLN A 34 20.73 -29.22 -8.51
CA GLN A 34 19.51 -28.65 -9.08
C GLN A 34 18.46 -28.39 -8.00
N LEU A 35 18.28 -29.34 -7.08
CA LEU A 35 17.34 -29.20 -5.96
C LEU A 35 17.74 -28.05 -5.02
N GLN A 36 19.05 -27.87 -4.76
CA GLN A 36 19.54 -26.72 -4.00
C GLN A 36 19.31 -25.39 -4.71
N GLU A 37 19.54 -25.33 -6.03
CA GLU A 37 19.28 -24.16 -6.86
C GLU A 37 17.79 -23.80 -6.87
N GLU A 38 16.89 -24.77 -7.04
CA GLU A 38 15.45 -24.56 -6.96
C GLU A 38 15.03 -24.04 -5.58
N LYS A 39 15.57 -24.61 -4.50
CA LYS A 39 15.30 -24.14 -3.13
C LYS A 39 15.75 -22.70 -2.94
N TYR A 40 16.92 -22.35 -3.46
CA TYR A 40 17.44 -20.98 -3.43
C TYR A 40 16.53 -20.04 -4.22
N GLN A 41 16.18 -20.38 -5.46
CA GLN A 41 15.28 -19.58 -6.30
C GLN A 41 13.91 -19.37 -5.64
N ARG A 42 13.29 -20.42 -5.09
CA ARG A 42 12.00 -20.30 -4.38
C ARG A 42 12.11 -19.40 -3.15
N ARG A 43 13.21 -19.47 -2.41
CA ARG A 43 13.44 -18.59 -1.25
C ARG A 43 13.56 -17.14 -1.70
N THR A 44 14.35 -16.89 -2.74
CA THR A 44 14.56 -15.55 -3.29
C THR A 44 13.26 -14.97 -3.85
N GLN A 45 12.49 -15.78 -4.59
CA GLN A 45 11.19 -15.37 -5.12
C GLN A 45 10.22 -14.95 -4.00
N ARG A 46 10.14 -15.71 -2.90
CA ARG A 46 9.30 -15.34 -1.75
C ARG A 46 9.67 -13.99 -1.14
N ILE A 47 10.95 -13.62 -1.15
CA ILE A 47 11.43 -12.33 -0.65
C ILE A 47 10.97 -11.21 -1.58
N TYR A 48 11.12 -11.38 -2.90
CA TYR A 48 10.61 -10.41 -3.88
C TYR A 48 9.09 -10.26 -3.80
N ASP A 49 8.34 -11.36 -3.76
CA ASP A 49 6.88 -11.35 -3.63
C ASP A 49 6.39 -10.65 -2.35
N PHE A 50 7.19 -10.71 -1.29
CA PHE A 50 6.91 -10.02 -0.04
C PHE A 50 7.13 -8.50 -0.16
N HIS A 51 8.24 -8.08 -0.76
CA HIS A 51 8.51 -6.66 -1.01
C HIS A 51 7.52 -6.04 -2.00
N ASP A 52 7.13 -6.78 -3.04
CA ASP A 52 6.10 -6.37 -3.99
C ASP A 52 4.76 -6.08 -3.30
N ARG A 53 4.36 -6.94 -2.34
CA ARG A 53 3.15 -6.73 -1.54
C ARG A 53 3.25 -5.48 -0.66
N GLN A 54 4.38 -5.29 0.03
CA GLN A 54 4.63 -4.08 0.81
C GLN A 54 4.51 -2.80 -0.04
N GLN A 55 5.08 -2.82 -1.25
CA GLN A 55 5.06 -1.66 -2.14
C GLN A 55 3.66 -1.38 -2.68
N ARG A 56 2.91 -2.40 -3.10
CA ARG A 56 1.53 -2.22 -3.58
C ARG A 56 0.65 -1.60 -2.51
N ASP A 57 0.71 -2.12 -1.29
CA ASP A 57 -0.09 -1.60 -0.17
C ASP A 57 0.33 -0.16 0.21
N ALA A 58 1.62 0.17 0.15
CA ALA A 58 2.10 1.53 0.37
C ALA A 58 1.62 2.51 -0.70
N VAL A 59 1.60 2.12 -1.97
CA VAL A 59 1.06 2.92 -3.07
C VAL A 59 -0.45 3.13 -2.90
N GLU A 60 -1.19 2.11 -2.49
CA GLU A 60 -2.61 2.24 -2.15
C GLU A 60 -2.84 3.24 -1.02
N LEU A 61 -2.07 3.15 0.07
CA LEU A 61 -2.13 4.11 1.17
C LEU A 61 -1.84 5.54 0.69
N ARG A 62 -0.83 5.73 -0.17
CA ARG A 62 -0.52 7.04 -0.75
C ARG A 62 -1.69 7.63 -1.52
N ARG A 63 -2.32 6.84 -2.39
CA ARG A 63 -3.51 7.27 -3.14
C ARG A 63 -4.66 7.64 -2.22
N CYS A 64 -4.88 6.89 -1.14
CA CYS A 64 -5.91 7.21 -0.16
C CYS A 64 -5.61 8.53 0.57
N LEU A 65 -4.35 8.78 0.96
CA LEU A 65 -3.95 10.05 1.59
C LEU A 65 -4.10 11.24 0.64
N ASP A 66 -3.74 11.09 -0.63
CA ASP A 66 -3.95 12.12 -1.65
C ASP A 66 -5.44 12.45 -1.81
N TYR A 67 -6.30 11.42 -1.83
CA TYR A 67 -7.74 11.58 -1.92
C TYR A 67 -8.33 12.30 -0.70
N VAL A 68 -7.89 11.93 0.51
CA VAL A 68 -8.26 12.57 1.77
C VAL A 68 -7.83 14.04 1.78
N SER A 69 -6.62 14.34 1.31
CA SER A 69 -6.11 15.71 1.16
C SER A 69 -7.00 16.54 0.22
N GLN A 70 -7.33 15.99 -0.95
CA GLN A 70 -8.22 16.65 -1.93
C GLN A 70 -9.62 16.92 -1.33
N HIS A 71 -10.21 15.94 -0.65
CA HIS A 71 -11.53 16.09 -0.02
C HIS A 71 -11.53 17.09 1.12
N ALA A 72 -10.44 17.14 1.91
CA ALA A 72 -10.26 18.17 2.93
C ALA A 72 -10.21 19.58 2.31
N HIS A 73 -9.57 19.76 1.16
CA HIS A 73 -9.52 21.06 0.46
C HIS A 73 -10.90 21.46 -0.09
N VAL A 74 -11.66 20.51 -0.66
CA VAL A 74 -13.04 20.75 -1.10
C VAL A 74 -13.88 21.19 0.10
N LEU A 75 -13.83 20.46 1.21
CA LEU A 75 -14.61 20.79 2.40
C LEU A 75 -14.23 22.16 2.99
N GLU A 76 -12.93 22.48 3.02
CA GLU A 76 -12.44 23.81 3.41
C GLU A 76 -12.97 24.93 2.51
N SER A 77 -13.04 24.70 1.18
CA SER A 77 -13.59 25.67 0.23
C SER A 77 -15.09 25.90 0.41
N VAL A 78 -15.85 24.84 0.73
CA VAL A 78 -17.28 24.94 1.06
C VAL A 78 -17.46 25.73 2.35
N LEU A 79 -16.64 25.47 3.38
CA LEU A 79 -16.71 26.20 4.65
C LEU A 79 -16.40 27.69 4.49
N ARG A 80 -15.40 28.06 3.68
CA ARG A 80 -15.09 29.47 3.39
C ARG A 80 -16.22 30.17 2.62
N SER A 81 -16.92 29.45 1.75
CA SER A 81 -18.06 29.98 1.00
C SER A 81 -19.32 30.12 1.88
N ALA A 82 -19.48 29.23 2.85
CA ALA A 82 -20.58 29.24 3.82
C ALA A 82 -20.54 30.45 4.77
N ALA A 83 -19.34 30.91 5.14
CA ALA A 83 -19.15 32.07 6.00
C ALA A 83 -19.58 33.41 5.36
N GLY A 84 -19.82 33.45 4.03
CA GLY A 84 -20.14 34.67 3.29
C GLY A 84 -21.57 34.76 2.72
N SER A 85 -22.40 33.72 2.84
CA SER A 85 -23.70 33.63 2.15
C SER A 85 -24.74 32.94 3.05
N GLY A 86 -25.64 33.73 3.63
CA GLY A 86 -26.58 33.33 4.68
C GLY A 86 -27.82 32.53 4.27
N GLU A 87 -27.86 31.81 3.15
CA GLU A 87 -29.06 31.04 2.76
C GLU A 87 -28.78 29.61 2.22
N VAL A 88 -29.63 28.66 2.69
CA VAL A 88 -29.87 27.25 2.26
C VAL A 88 -28.84 26.16 2.66
N PRO A 89 -29.19 24.84 2.60
CA PRO A 89 -29.00 23.83 3.65
C PRO A 89 -27.57 23.23 3.59
N LEU A 90 -26.59 24.10 3.82
CA LEU A 90 -25.17 23.85 3.82
C LEU A 90 -24.79 22.74 4.80
N SER A 91 -25.51 22.63 5.93
CA SER A 91 -25.28 21.62 6.96
C SER A 91 -25.38 20.19 6.42
N ALA A 92 -26.44 19.85 5.68
CA ALA A 92 -26.63 18.50 5.14
C ALA A 92 -25.63 18.15 4.02
N ALA A 93 -25.17 19.14 3.24
CA ALA A 93 -24.13 18.95 2.25
C ALA A 93 -22.74 18.77 2.91
N LEU A 94 -22.42 19.60 3.91
CA LEU A 94 -21.20 19.52 4.70
C LEU A 94 -21.08 18.20 5.45
N VAL A 95 -22.16 17.75 6.11
CA VAL A 95 -22.19 16.46 6.81
C VAL A 95 -21.97 15.29 5.84
N ARG A 96 -22.56 15.34 4.63
CA ARG A 96 -22.33 14.30 3.60
C ARG A 96 -20.88 14.29 3.11
N GLN A 97 -20.27 15.46 2.91
CA GLN A 97 -18.86 15.55 2.50
C GLN A 97 -17.91 15.12 3.62
N ALA A 98 -18.19 15.49 4.87
CA ALA A 98 -17.45 15.04 6.04
C ALA A 98 -17.58 13.52 6.24
N ALA A 99 -18.76 12.93 5.99
CA ALA A 99 -18.95 11.48 6.01
C ALA A 99 -18.24 10.74 4.86
N ALA A 100 -18.05 11.39 3.71
CA ALA A 100 -17.20 10.84 2.65
C ALA A 100 -15.72 10.86 3.07
N LEU A 101 -15.24 11.95 3.67
CA LEU A 101 -13.88 12.07 4.19
C LEU A 101 -13.59 11.02 5.28
N GLN A 102 -14.51 10.84 6.24
CA GLN A 102 -14.39 9.84 7.31
C GLN A 102 -14.25 8.41 6.76
N ARG A 103 -15.04 8.05 5.74
CA ARG A 103 -14.92 6.73 5.08
C ARG A 103 -13.57 6.55 4.38
N CYS A 104 -13.05 7.60 3.74
CA CYS A 104 -11.74 7.55 3.11
C CYS A 104 -10.60 7.42 4.13
N MET A 105 -10.70 8.11 5.27
CA MET A 105 -9.76 7.95 6.37
C MET A 105 -9.78 6.53 6.96
N ALA A 106 -10.96 5.94 7.12
CA ALA A 106 -11.09 4.54 7.56
C ALA A 106 -10.35 3.58 6.62
N GLN A 107 -10.43 3.82 5.31
CA GLN A 107 -9.66 3.05 4.33
C GLN A 107 -8.14 3.28 4.47
N CYS A 108 -7.69 4.51 4.75
CA CYS A 108 -6.27 4.78 5.03
C CYS A 108 -5.78 3.97 6.23
N VAL A 109 -6.55 3.92 7.33
CA VAL A 109 -6.21 3.15 8.53
C VAL A 109 -6.13 1.65 8.22
N ALA A 110 -7.09 1.11 7.48
CA ALA A 110 -7.09 -0.29 7.06
C ALA A 110 -5.90 -0.63 6.15
N ASN A 111 -5.48 0.29 5.27
CA ASN A 111 -4.30 0.09 4.43
C ASN A 111 -3.02 0.11 5.27
N ALA A 112 -2.89 1.07 6.18
CA ALA A 112 -1.73 1.18 7.06
C ALA A 112 -1.61 -0.04 8.00
N SER A 113 -2.73 -0.61 8.47
CA SER A 113 -2.71 -1.81 9.32
C SER A 113 -2.26 -3.05 8.55
N ARG A 114 -2.63 -3.19 7.28
CA ARG A 114 -2.10 -4.24 6.39
C ARG A 114 -0.59 -4.12 6.22
N ILE A 115 -0.08 -2.91 5.95
CA ILE A 115 1.37 -2.66 5.82
C ILE A 115 2.10 -3.04 7.11
N ARG A 116 1.55 -2.72 8.28
CA ARG A 116 2.12 -3.09 9.59
C ARG A 116 2.35 -4.59 9.74
N HIS A 117 1.43 -5.42 9.26
CA HIS A 117 1.58 -6.88 9.26
C HIS A 117 2.63 -7.39 8.27
N LEU A 118 2.97 -6.58 7.28
CA LEU A 118 4.02 -6.87 6.32
C LEU A 118 5.37 -6.25 6.72
N LEU A 119 5.50 -5.53 7.84
CA LEU A 119 6.77 -4.93 8.24
C LEU A 119 7.62 -5.88 9.09
N THR A 120 8.94 -5.69 9.04
CA THR A 120 9.86 -6.34 9.98
C THR A 120 9.73 -5.71 11.36
N ALA A 121 10.06 -6.47 12.42
CA ALA A 121 9.91 -6.05 13.82
C ALA A 121 10.59 -4.70 14.15
N ALA A 122 11.66 -4.34 13.44
CA ALA A 122 12.37 -3.07 13.64
C ALA A 122 11.56 -1.83 13.22
N HIS A 123 10.68 -1.94 12.22
CA HIS A 123 9.86 -0.83 11.72
C HIS A 123 8.46 -0.77 12.35
N GLN A 124 8.10 -1.81 13.10
CA GLN A 124 6.78 -1.98 13.69
C GLN A 124 6.41 -0.86 14.69
N PRO A 125 7.29 -0.43 15.62
CA PRO A 125 6.94 0.61 16.60
C PRO A 125 6.63 1.98 15.96
N GLN A 126 7.36 2.33 14.88
CA GLN A 126 7.16 3.57 14.14
C GLN A 126 5.83 3.54 13.37
N MET A 127 5.49 2.39 12.77
CA MET A 127 4.21 2.17 12.11
C MET A 127 3.04 2.16 13.12
N ASP A 128 3.21 1.53 14.28
CA ASP A 128 2.20 1.49 15.35
C ASP A 128 1.88 2.91 15.86
N THR A 129 2.90 3.77 16.01
CA THR A 129 2.71 5.18 16.39
C THR A 129 1.93 5.96 15.34
N MET A 130 2.23 5.74 14.05
CA MET A 130 1.53 6.38 12.94
C MET A 130 0.08 5.92 12.86
N LEU A 131 -0.16 4.62 13.03
CA LEU A 131 -1.50 4.03 13.07
C LEU A 131 -2.33 4.59 14.22
N ALA A 132 -1.76 4.64 15.43
CA ALA A 132 -2.46 5.19 16.59
C ALA A 132 -2.92 6.64 16.35
N LYS A 133 -2.11 7.46 15.68
CA LYS A 133 -2.50 8.82 15.28
C LYS A 133 -3.64 8.83 14.26
N MET A 134 -3.55 8.01 13.22
CA MET A 134 -4.61 7.92 12.21
C MET A 134 -5.94 7.41 12.80
N GLU A 135 -5.88 6.46 13.72
CA GLU A 135 -7.03 5.92 14.46
C GLU A 135 -7.65 6.95 15.39
N ALA A 136 -6.82 7.72 16.12
CA ALA A 136 -7.28 8.80 16.98
C ALA A 136 -8.02 9.88 16.15
N GLU A 137 -7.44 10.31 15.03
CA GLU A 137 -8.09 11.25 14.11
C GLU A 137 -9.42 10.69 13.58
N LEU A 138 -9.43 9.44 13.11
CA LEU A 138 -10.65 8.79 12.63
C LEU A 138 -11.74 8.71 13.71
N SER A 139 -11.37 8.38 14.95
CA SER A 139 -12.30 8.34 16.08
C SER A 139 -12.90 9.72 16.37
N THR A 140 -12.08 10.76 16.30
CA THR A 140 -12.51 12.15 16.49
C THR A 140 -13.51 12.56 15.42
N TRP A 141 -13.19 12.31 14.14
CA TRP A 141 -14.08 12.57 13.00
C TRP A 141 -15.40 11.80 13.10
N THR A 142 -15.35 10.54 13.52
CA THR A 142 -16.55 9.68 13.68
C THR A 142 -17.46 10.23 14.79
N SER A 143 -16.88 10.58 15.94
CA SER A 143 -17.64 11.15 17.06
C SER A 143 -18.24 12.52 16.73
N PHE A 144 -17.54 13.33 15.94
CA PHE A 144 -18.05 14.62 15.46
C PHE A 144 -19.23 14.41 14.51
N LEU A 145 -19.12 13.51 13.53
CA LEU A 145 -20.20 13.25 12.57
C LEU A 145 -21.47 12.77 13.27
N GLN A 146 -21.34 11.88 14.26
CA GLN A 146 -22.48 11.42 15.05
C GLN A 146 -23.19 12.60 15.74
N ARG A 147 -22.42 13.48 16.41
CA ARG A 147 -22.95 14.68 17.07
C ARG A 147 -23.48 15.72 16.09
N ALA A 148 -22.88 15.89 14.91
CA ALA A 148 -23.29 16.85 13.90
C ALA A 148 -24.61 16.45 13.21
N VAL A 149 -24.87 15.15 13.06
CA VAL A 149 -26.16 14.62 12.59
C VAL A 149 -27.27 14.88 13.62
N GLU A 150 -26.95 14.80 14.91
CA GLU A 150 -27.89 15.07 16.01
C GLU A 150 -28.14 16.58 16.23
N ALA A 151 -27.13 17.42 16.04
CA ALA A 151 -27.15 18.86 16.35
C ALA A 151 -27.60 19.77 15.19
N THR A 152 -28.51 19.29 14.33
CA THR A 152 -28.95 19.94 13.07
C THR A 152 -29.39 21.42 13.17
N TYR A 153 -29.61 21.97 14.37
CA TYR A 153 -30.02 23.35 14.63
C TYR A 153 -28.88 24.31 15.10
N ASN A 154 -27.67 23.82 15.40
CA ASN A 154 -26.53 24.65 15.89
C ASN A 154 -25.39 24.71 14.86
N THR A 155 -25.65 25.37 13.73
CA THR A 155 -24.76 25.38 12.56
C THR A 155 -23.42 26.07 12.76
N GLU A 156 -23.33 27.14 13.57
CA GLU A 156 -22.09 27.89 13.77
C GLU A 156 -21.02 27.06 14.51
N VAL A 157 -21.39 26.46 15.65
CA VAL A 157 -20.50 25.59 16.42
C VAL A 157 -20.07 24.36 15.62
N VAL A 158 -20.95 23.83 14.75
CA VAL A 158 -20.61 22.71 13.85
C VAL A 158 -19.59 23.14 12.79
N ILE A 159 -19.72 24.35 12.23
CA ILE A 159 -18.80 24.91 11.24
C ILE A 159 -17.40 25.12 11.85
N ASP A 160 -17.30 25.73 13.03
CA ASP A 160 -16.01 25.99 13.68
C ASP A 160 -15.28 24.68 14.07
N ASN A 161 -16.02 23.73 14.63
CA ASN A 161 -15.48 22.40 14.95
C ASN A 161 -15.00 21.67 13.69
N LEU A 162 -15.73 21.81 12.58
CA LEU A 162 -15.37 21.20 11.31
C LEU A 162 -14.11 21.84 10.70
N GLN A 163 -13.92 23.15 10.84
CA GLN A 163 -12.67 23.82 10.43
C GLN A 163 -11.46 23.29 11.22
N ASN A 164 -11.59 23.14 12.53
CA ASN A 164 -10.54 22.57 13.38
C ASN A 164 -10.20 21.13 12.99
N LEU A 165 -11.22 20.29 12.73
CA LEU A 165 -11.02 18.91 12.28
C LEU A 165 -10.33 18.82 10.92
N VAL A 166 -10.67 19.70 9.99
CA VAL A 166 -9.97 19.77 8.68
C VAL A 166 -8.51 20.15 8.86
N ALA A 167 -8.20 21.07 9.77
CA ALA A 167 -6.83 21.48 10.05
C ALA A 167 -5.99 20.33 10.62
N GLU A 168 -6.51 19.62 11.62
CA GLU A 168 -5.85 18.43 12.18
C GLU A 168 -5.75 17.30 11.16
N GLN A 169 -6.77 17.10 10.32
CA GLN A 169 -6.68 16.12 9.22
C GLN A 169 -5.53 16.42 8.26
N LYS A 170 -5.38 17.68 7.85
CA LYS A 170 -4.28 18.11 6.97
C LYS A 170 -2.92 17.97 7.66
N ARG A 171 -2.86 18.14 8.98
CA ARG A 171 -1.65 17.89 9.77
C ARG A 171 -1.33 16.40 9.80
N CYS A 172 -2.30 15.54 10.14
CA CYS A 172 -2.14 14.09 10.17
C CYS A 172 -1.66 13.54 8.82
N VAL A 173 -2.28 13.95 7.71
CA VAL A 173 -1.85 13.55 6.36
C VAL A 173 -0.40 13.95 6.08
N ARG A 174 0.02 15.17 6.47
CA ARG A 174 1.42 15.60 6.31
C ARG A 174 2.38 14.77 7.16
N GLU A 175 2.05 14.54 8.43
CA GLU A 175 2.86 13.74 9.35
C GLU A 175 3.06 12.31 8.80
N VAL A 176 1.97 11.66 8.38
CA VAL A 176 2.00 10.32 7.75
C VAL A 176 2.82 10.33 6.46
N SER A 177 2.59 11.31 5.59
CA SER A 177 3.29 11.40 4.29
C SER A 177 4.79 11.66 4.46
N SER A 178 5.19 12.36 5.53
CA SER A 178 6.60 12.63 5.86
C SER A 178 7.29 11.52 6.65
N SER A 179 6.57 10.47 7.05
CA SER A 179 7.12 9.36 7.83
C SER A 179 8.25 8.66 7.08
N SER A 180 9.38 8.44 7.74
CA SER A 180 10.55 7.75 7.16
C SER A 180 10.24 6.32 6.71
N VAL A 181 9.37 5.62 7.43
CA VAL A 181 8.92 4.27 7.07
C VAL A 181 8.06 4.33 5.80
N PHE A 182 7.11 5.26 5.76
CA PHE A 182 6.21 5.41 4.62
C PHE A 182 6.95 5.86 3.34
N THR A 183 7.84 6.83 3.48
CA THR A 183 8.69 7.32 2.39
C THR A 183 9.64 6.25 1.87
N SER A 184 10.23 5.42 2.75
CA SER A 184 11.07 4.28 2.37
C SER A 184 10.28 3.23 1.57
N LEU A 185 9.08 2.86 2.04
CA LEU A 185 8.20 1.92 1.36
C LEU A 185 7.74 2.42 -0.02
N CYS A 186 7.53 3.73 -0.16
CA CYS A 186 7.17 4.36 -1.43
C CYS A 186 8.37 4.63 -2.36
N GLY A 187 9.55 4.87 -1.79
CA GLY A 187 10.76 5.31 -2.51
C GLY A 187 11.53 4.18 -3.21
N ALA A 188 11.31 2.93 -2.79
CA ALA A 188 11.95 1.76 -3.40
C ALA A 188 11.53 1.50 -4.87
N GLY A 189 10.49 2.18 -5.39
CA GLY A 189 10.05 2.09 -6.78
C GLY A 189 10.61 3.16 -7.73
N GLY A 190 11.44 4.10 -7.25
CA GLY A 190 11.92 5.25 -8.04
C GLY A 190 13.27 5.08 -8.75
N ALA A 191 14.01 4.01 -8.50
CA ALA A 191 15.40 3.86 -8.93
C ALA A 191 15.60 2.93 -10.15
N GLY A 192 14.59 2.80 -11.02
CA GLY A 192 14.59 1.79 -12.10
C GLY A 192 14.05 2.23 -13.46
N GLY A 193 14.04 3.53 -13.78
CA GLY A 193 13.60 4.04 -15.09
C GLY A 193 14.48 5.19 -15.57
N ALA A 194 15.57 4.87 -16.26
CA ALA A 194 16.46 5.82 -16.91
C ALA A 194 15.81 6.42 -18.17
N GLY A 195 16.11 7.69 -18.45
CA GLY A 195 15.85 8.31 -19.76
C GLY A 195 15.83 9.84 -19.70
N ALA A 196 17.01 10.45 -19.80
CA ALA A 196 17.18 11.89 -19.99
C ALA A 196 16.66 12.39 -21.35
N GLU A 197 16.54 13.73 -21.44
CA GLU A 197 16.24 14.57 -22.61
C GLU A 197 14.73 14.77 -22.90
N ALA A 198 14.19 15.96 -23.14
CA ALA A 198 14.77 17.27 -23.42
C ALA A 198 13.80 18.38 -23.00
N ALA A 199 14.35 19.55 -22.71
CA ALA A 199 13.62 20.80 -22.60
C ALA A 199 12.99 21.21 -23.94
N ALA A 200 11.73 21.61 -23.92
CA ALA A 200 11.16 22.59 -24.85
C ALA A 200 9.87 23.15 -24.25
N GLY A 201 9.85 24.46 -23.98
CA GLY A 201 8.67 25.16 -23.50
C GLY A 201 7.66 25.47 -24.62
N ALA A 202 6.40 25.66 -24.24
CA ALA A 202 5.47 26.58 -24.88
C ALA A 202 4.23 26.74 -23.98
N GLU A 203 3.91 27.99 -23.65
CA GLU A 203 2.67 28.43 -23.02
C GLU A 203 1.45 28.20 -23.94
N GLY A 204 0.26 28.08 -23.35
CA GLY A 204 -0.98 28.51 -24.02
C GLY A 204 -2.22 27.65 -23.82
N ALA A 205 -3.26 28.31 -23.27
CA ALA A 205 -4.70 28.15 -23.55
C ALA A 205 -5.62 27.38 -22.56
N HIS A 206 -6.58 28.16 -22.06
CA HIS A 206 -7.72 27.85 -21.21
C HIS A 206 -8.74 26.86 -21.81
N SER A 207 -9.35 25.98 -20.99
CA SER A 207 -10.73 26.16 -20.49
C SER A 207 -11.24 24.97 -19.64
N PRO A 208 -12.19 25.19 -18.70
CA PRO A 208 -12.61 24.23 -17.68
C PRO A 208 -14.04 23.74 -17.90
N ALA A 209 -14.25 22.47 -18.28
CA ALA A 209 -15.54 21.80 -18.11
C ALA A 209 -15.39 20.28 -18.33
N ALA A 210 -16.11 19.52 -17.49
CA ALA A 210 -16.33 18.07 -17.61
C ALA A 210 -15.18 17.14 -17.22
N ARG A 211 -14.96 16.99 -15.91
CA ARG A 211 -14.75 15.66 -15.33
C ARG A 211 -15.72 15.46 -14.18
N ARG A 212 -16.85 14.81 -14.48
CA ARG A 212 -17.67 14.13 -13.48
C ARG A 212 -16.73 13.31 -12.61
N ALA A 213 -16.78 13.53 -11.29
CA ALA A 213 -16.19 12.64 -10.32
C ALA A 213 -16.79 11.25 -10.54
N LEU A 214 -16.01 10.36 -11.14
CA LEU A 214 -16.33 8.94 -11.19
C LEU A 214 -16.21 8.42 -9.77
N ALA A 215 -17.37 8.28 -9.13
CA ALA A 215 -17.55 7.47 -7.95
C ALA A 215 -17.16 6.03 -8.28
N ALA A 216 -16.06 5.54 -7.73
CA ALA A 216 -15.76 4.12 -7.60
C ALA A 216 -14.61 3.88 -6.61
N CYS A 217 -14.79 4.23 -5.34
CA CYS A 217 -14.18 3.43 -4.28
C CYS A 217 -15.00 2.15 -4.14
N SER A 218 -14.85 1.25 -5.10
CA SER A 218 -15.50 -0.06 -5.12
C SER A 218 -14.46 -1.11 -4.79
N THR A 219 -14.21 -1.30 -3.50
CA THR A 219 -13.83 -2.62 -2.96
C THR A 219 -14.95 -3.04 -2.01
N PRO A 220 -15.66 -4.15 -2.29
CA PRO A 220 -16.69 -4.62 -1.38
C PRO A 220 -16.04 -5.05 -0.08
N ILE A 221 -16.54 -4.52 1.03
CA ILE A 221 -16.25 -5.05 2.37
C ILE A 221 -16.78 -6.48 2.39
N ALA A 222 -15.89 -7.46 2.56
CA ALA A 222 -16.29 -8.84 2.82
C ALA A 222 -17.12 -8.88 4.11
N ARG A 223 -18.36 -9.35 4.02
CA ARG A 223 -19.17 -9.74 5.16
C ARG A 223 -18.81 -11.18 5.50
N ASP A 224 -18.19 -11.37 6.66
CA ASP A 224 -18.41 -12.56 7.48
C ASP A 224 -19.59 -12.28 8.42
#